data_AF-A0A1M7JEG5-F1
#
_entry.id   AF-A0A1M7JEG5-F1
#
_cell.length_a   1.000
_cell.length_b   1.000
_cell.length_c   1.000
_cell.angle_alpha   90.00
_cell.angle_beta   90.00
_cell.angle_gamma   90.00
#
_symmetry.space_group_name_H-M   'P 1'
#
loop_
_entity.id
_entity.type
_entity.pdbx_description
1 polymer ?
#
loop_
_entity_poly.entity_id
_entity_poly.type
_entity_poly.pdbx_seq_one_letter_code
_entity_poly.pdbx_strand_id
1 'polypeptide(L)'
;MIPQKASVLFRQNYYTDNHIVINQGGTSSGKTVAILQVLLSIACANAGQVITVVGQDIPNLKAGALRDAQSIYYGWPALQSMIKSYNKTDRIFEFHNGTAKYFGTNH
;
A
#
# COMPACT_ATOMS: atom_id res chain seq x y z
N MET A 1 -12.56 0.03 1.10
CA MET A 1 -12.74 1.38 0.48
C MET A 1 -12.05 1.38 -0.87
N ILE A 2 -12.59 2.03 -1.91
CA ILE A 2 -11.98 2.04 -3.26
C ILE A 2 -11.50 3.46 -3.59
N PRO A 3 -10.29 3.67 -4.13
CA PRO A 3 -9.80 5.00 -4.51
C PRO A 3 -10.61 5.55 -5.70
N GLN A 4 -10.74 6.88 -5.78
CA GLN A 4 -11.48 7.55 -6.87
C GLN A 4 -10.91 7.23 -8.26
N LYS A 5 -9.59 7.03 -8.36
CA LYS A 5 -8.89 6.61 -9.58
C LYS A 5 -8.31 5.20 -9.41
N ALA A 6 -9.17 4.20 -9.50
CA ALA A 6 -8.79 2.80 -9.46
C ALA A 6 -8.51 2.25 -10.89
N SER A 7 -7.34 1.67 -11.10
CA SER A 7 -7.01 0.99 -12.36
C SER A 7 -7.71 -0.36 -12.49
N VAL A 8 -7.72 -0.94 -13.69
CA VAL A 8 -8.18 -2.33 -13.91
C VAL A 8 -7.39 -3.30 -13.04
N LEU A 9 -6.07 -3.10 -12.96
CA LEU A 9 -5.17 -3.93 -12.15
C LEU A 9 -5.50 -3.85 -10.66
N PHE A 10 -5.85 -2.66 -10.14
CA PHE A 10 -6.37 -2.54 -8.78
C PHE A 10 -7.60 -3.42 -8.57
N ARG A 11 -8.59 -3.34 -9.46
CA ARG A 11 -9.85 -4.09 -9.30
C ARG A 11 -9.60 -5.60 -9.33
N GLN A 12 -8.77 -6.07 -10.26
CA GLN A 12 -8.39 -7.49 -10.34
C GLN A 12 -7.73 -7.97 -9.04
N ASN A 13 -6.76 -7.20 -8.51
CA ASN A 13 -6.08 -7.52 -7.26
C ASN A 13 -7.00 -7.38 -6.02
N TYR A 14 -7.98 -6.47 -6.04
CA TYR A 14 -8.86 -6.23 -4.89
C TYR A 14 -9.96 -7.28 -4.75
N TYR A 15 -10.45 -7.81 -5.86
CA TYR A 15 -11.58 -8.76 -5.88
C TYR A 15 -11.15 -10.23 -6.01
N THR A 16 -9.85 -10.51 -6.17
CA THR A 16 -9.38 -11.88 -6.20
C THR A 16 -9.39 -12.52 -4.80
N ASP A 17 -9.70 -13.79 -4.76
CA ASP A 17 -9.64 -14.70 -3.61
C ASP A 17 -8.34 -15.51 -3.56
N ASN A 18 -7.44 -15.32 -4.53
CA ASN A 18 -6.18 -16.04 -4.59
C ASN A 18 -5.24 -15.65 -3.43
N HIS A 19 -4.65 -16.67 -2.79
CA HIS A 19 -3.63 -16.45 -1.75
C HIS A 19 -2.34 -15.80 -2.27
N ILE A 20 -1.99 -16.07 -3.54
CA ILE A 20 -0.79 -15.54 -4.18
C ILE A 20 -1.21 -14.84 -5.46
N VAL A 21 -0.87 -13.56 -5.57
CA VAL A 21 -1.18 -12.73 -6.73
C VAL A 21 0.11 -12.14 -7.27
N ILE A 22 0.47 -12.49 -8.51
CA ILE A 22 1.72 -12.05 -9.14
C ILE A 22 1.37 -11.02 -10.22
N ASN A 23 1.85 -9.79 -10.04
CA ASN A 23 1.69 -8.72 -11.02
C ASN A 23 2.97 -8.62 -11.86
N GLN A 24 2.97 -9.15 -13.08
CA GLN A 24 4.13 -9.14 -13.99
C GLN A 24 4.02 -8.06 -15.08
N GLY A 25 5.17 -7.61 -15.60
CA GLY A 25 5.26 -6.71 -16.75
C GLY A 25 6.41 -5.70 -16.64
N GLY A 26 6.57 -4.85 -17.66
CA GLY A 26 7.65 -3.86 -17.73
C GLY A 26 7.63 -2.77 -16.65
N THR A 27 8.74 -2.04 -16.53
CA THR A 27 8.86 -0.88 -15.62
C THR A 27 7.80 0.17 -15.92
N SER A 28 7.30 0.88 -14.89
CA SER A 28 6.32 1.96 -15.01
C SER A 28 4.88 1.56 -15.44
N SER A 29 4.55 0.27 -15.49
CA SER A 29 3.19 -0.17 -15.86
C SER A 29 2.13 -0.04 -14.73
N GLY A 30 2.42 0.75 -13.68
CA GLY A 30 1.47 1.04 -12.59
C GLY A 30 1.24 -0.08 -11.55
N LYS A 31 2.01 -1.17 -11.59
CA LYS A 31 1.82 -2.35 -10.71
C LYS A 31 2.00 -2.03 -9.23
N THR A 32 3.11 -1.37 -8.88
CA THR A 32 3.42 -0.97 -7.50
C THR A 32 2.31 -0.11 -6.92
N VAL A 33 1.86 0.90 -7.67
CA VAL A 33 0.76 1.78 -7.26
C VAL A 33 -0.53 0.98 -7.05
N ALA A 34 -0.89 0.08 -7.97
CA ALA A 34 -2.10 -0.74 -7.85
C ALA A 34 -2.06 -1.65 -6.60
N ILE A 35 -0.94 -2.34 -6.36
CA ILE A 35 -0.75 -3.19 -5.17
C ILE A 35 -0.85 -2.34 -3.90
N LEU A 36 -0.18 -1.19 -3.85
CA LEU A 36 -0.21 -0.32 -2.68
C LEU A 36 -1.61 0.21 -2.37
N GLN A 37 -2.38 0.59 -3.39
CA GLN A 37 -3.77 0.99 -3.25
C GLN A 37 -4.62 -0.15 -2.67
N VAL A 38 -4.45 -1.40 -3.14
CA VAL A 38 -5.16 -2.56 -2.59
C VAL A 38 -4.81 -2.78 -1.13
N LEU A 39 -3.52 -2.80 -0.79
CA LEU A 39 -3.06 -2.99 0.59
C LEU A 39 -3.61 -1.91 1.54
N LEU A 40 -3.65 -0.64 1.11
CA LEU A 40 -4.24 0.45 1.89
C LEU A 40 -5.76 0.29 2.03
N SER A 41 -6.44 -0.17 0.98
CA SER A 41 -7.88 -0.44 1.00
C SER A 41 -8.25 -1.54 1.98
N ILE A 42 -7.45 -2.61 2.01
CA ILE A 42 -7.57 -3.72 2.96
C ILE A 42 -7.30 -3.22 4.38
N ALA A 43 -6.26 -2.41 4.57
CA ALA A 43 -5.93 -1.84 5.88
C ALA A 43 -7.07 -1.00 6.48
N CYS A 44 -7.76 -0.22 5.65
CA CYS A 44 -8.94 0.53 6.09
C CYS A 44 -10.14 -0.38 6.42
N ALA A 45 -10.35 -1.44 5.65
CA ALA A 45 -11.54 -2.29 5.76
C ALA A 45 -11.44 -3.29 6.92
N ASN A 46 -10.25 -3.81 7.19
CA ASN A 46 -10.02 -4.86 8.16
C ASN A 46 -9.21 -4.31 9.33
N ALA A 47 -9.73 -4.45 10.54
CA ALA A 47 -9.08 -4.00 11.76
C ALA A 47 -7.97 -4.96 12.22
N GLY A 48 -7.00 -4.43 12.98
CA GLY A 48 -5.95 -5.22 13.64
C GLY A 48 -5.02 -5.98 12.70
N GLN A 49 -4.89 -5.57 11.44
CA GLN A 49 -4.00 -6.23 10.49
C GLN A 49 -2.55 -5.72 10.63
N VAL A 50 -1.59 -6.57 10.29
CA VAL A 50 -0.19 -6.18 10.10
C VAL A 50 0.18 -6.45 8.64
N ILE A 51 0.46 -5.39 7.89
CA ILE A 51 0.77 -5.49 6.46
C ILE A 51 2.22 -5.04 6.24
N THR A 52 3.05 -5.93 5.69
CA THR A 52 4.47 -5.66 5.43
C THR A 52 4.71 -5.51 3.94
N VAL A 53 5.28 -4.38 3.52
CA VAL A 53 5.79 -4.16 2.16
C VAL A 53 7.29 -4.33 2.19
N VAL A 54 7.79 -5.33 1.46
CA VAL A 54 9.22 -5.64 1.41
C VAL A 54 9.80 -5.34 0.05
N GLY A 55 11.05 -4.85 0.03
CA GLY A 55 11.82 -4.59 -1.18
C GLY A 55 13.27 -5.03 -1.02
N GLN A 56 14.02 -4.98 -2.13
CA GLN A 56 15.41 -5.45 -2.20
C GLN A 56 16.33 -4.73 -1.20
N ASP A 57 16.24 -3.40 -1.13
CA ASP A 57 17.00 -2.57 -0.21
C ASP A 57 16.25 -1.27 0.13
N ILE A 58 16.76 -0.55 1.15
CA ILE A 58 16.14 0.68 1.65
C ILE A 58 16.12 1.81 0.59
N PRO A 59 17.21 2.08 -0.16
CA PRO A 59 17.16 3.05 -1.26
C PRO A 59 16.05 2.76 -2.29
N ASN A 60 15.92 1.52 -2.77
CA ASN A 60 14.90 1.11 -3.73
C ASN A 60 13.48 1.24 -3.14
N LEU A 61 13.29 0.88 -1.86
CA LEU A 61 12.01 1.08 -1.16
C LEU A 61 11.63 2.54 -1.05
N LYS A 62 12.58 3.42 -0.71
CA LYS A 62 12.34 4.87 -0.60
C LYS A 62 11.98 5.48 -1.96
N ALA A 63 12.75 5.16 -2.99
CA ALA A 63 12.57 5.70 -4.34
C ALA A 63 11.29 5.18 -5.02
N GLY A 64 10.94 3.92 -4.77
CA GLY A 64 9.75 3.27 -5.33
C GLY A 64 8.56 3.29 -4.37
N ALA A 65 8.35 2.17 -3.67
CA ALA A 65 7.10 1.89 -2.97
C ALA A 65 6.71 2.93 -1.91
N LEU A 66 7.67 3.51 -1.18
CA LEU A 66 7.37 4.52 -0.15
C LEU A 66 6.94 5.85 -0.78
N ARG A 67 7.63 6.28 -1.85
CA ARG A 67 7.25 7.47 -2.62
C ARG A 67 5.85 7.32 -3.20
N ASP A 68 5.56 6.17 -3.79
CA ASP A 68 4.24 5.86 -4.34
C ASP A 68 3.16 5.84 -3.24
N ALA A 69 3.44 5.22 -2.09
CA ALA A 69 2.51 5.19 -0.96
C ALA A 69 2.18 6.60 -0.43
N GLN A 70 3.18 7.48 -0.35
CA GLN A 70 2.98 8.88 0.03
C GLN A 70 2.15 9.62 -1.02
N SER A 71 2.44 9.43 -2.32
CA SER A 71 1.64 10.03 -3.39
C SER A 71 0.17 9.59 -3.34
N ILE A 72 -0.08 8.29 -3.11
CA ILE A 72 -1.44 7.75 -2.91
C ILE A 72 -2.09 8.39 -1.68
N TYR A 73 -1.37 8.48 -0.56
CA TYR A 73 -1.87 9.09 0.68
C TYR A 73 -2.32 10.53 0.46
N TYR A 74 -1.47 11.38 -0.14
CA TYR A 74 -1.82 12.78 -0.40
C TYR A 74 -2.92 12.95 -1.46
N GLY A 75 -3.05 11.99 -2.39
CA GLY A 75 -4.07 12.01 -3.44
C GLY A 75 -5.42 11.41 -3.04
N TRP A 76 -5.58 10.89 -1.82
CA TRP A 76 -6.78 10.19 -1.39
C TRP A 76 -7.28 10.69 -0.02
N PRO A 77 -8.07 11.78 0.02
CA PRO A 77 -8.52 12.40 1.28
C PRO A 77 -9.23 11.43 2.24
N ALA A 78 -10.07 10.54 1.70
CA ALA A 78 -10.76 9.53 2.50
C ALA A 78 -9.81 8.47 3.12
N LEU A 79 -8.64 8.21 2.51
CA LEU A 79 -7.60 7.40 3.15
C LEU A 79 -6.94 8.17 4.28
N GLN A 80 -6.68 9.47 4.10
CA GLN A 80 -6.04 10.29 5.13
C GLN A 80 -6.86 10.31 6.42
N SER A 81 -8.19 10.41 6.34
CA SER A 81 -9.07 10.36 7.51
C SER A 81 -9.06 9.02 8.25
N MET A 82 -8.52 7.95 7.64
CA MET A 82 -8.40 6.64 8.27
C MET A 82 -7.05 6.42 8.96
N ILE A 83 -6.05 7.25 8.65
CA ILE A 83 -4.69 7.13 9.16
C ILE A 83 -4.54 8.00 10.40
N LYS A 84 -4.24 7.34 11.52
CA LYS A 84 -3.97 7.96 12.81
C LYS A 84 -2.62 8.68 12.82
N SER A 85 -1.59 8.04 12.26
CA SER A 85 -0.23 8.58 12.28
C SER A 85 0.63 8.00 11.15
N TYR A 86 1.68 8.73 10.79
CA TYR A 86 2.74 8.23 9.91
C TYR A 86 4.11 8.49 10.54
N ASN A 87 4.77 7.43 11.00
CA ASN A 87 6.14 7.49 11.50
C ASN A 87 7.11 7.43 10.31
N LYS A 88 7.78 8.55 10.02
CA LYS A 88 8.71 8.70 8.89
C LYS A 88 9.98 7.86 9.04
N THR A 89 10.48 7.71 10.27
CA THR A 89 11.73 7.00 10.58
C THR A 89 11.53 5.51 10.34
N ASP A 90 10.48 4.96 10.96
CA ASP A 90 10.17 3.54 10.90
C ASP A 90 9.35 3.16 9.66
N ARG A 91 8.86 4.17 8.92
CA ARG A 91 8.02 4.03 7.72
C ARG A 91 6.76 3.24 8.02
N ILE A 92 6.10 3.61 9.11
CA ILE A 92 4.88 2.95 9.59
C ILE A 92 3.69 3.87 9.40
N PHE A 93 2.64 3.37 8.74
CA PHE A 93 1.32 3.98 8.75
C PHE A 93 0.45 3.26 9.78
N GLU A 94 -0.07 4.00 10.75
CA GLU A 94 -1.01 3.50 11.75
C GLU A 94 -2.42 3.95 11.42
N PHE A 95 -3.37 3.02 11.44
CA PHE A 95 -4.77 3.28 11.14
C PHE A 95 -5.58 3.40 12.44
N HIS A 96 -6.67 4.16 12.41
CA HIS A 96 -7.56 4.31 13.57
C HIS A 96 -8.20 3.00 14.04
N ASN A 97 -8.32 2.01 13.13
CA ASN A 97 -8.85 0.67 13.42
C ASN A 97 -7.80 -0.30 13.99
N GLY A 98 -6.61 0.18 14.36
CA GLY A 98 -5.54 -0.63 14.93
C GLY A 98 -4.71 -1.41 13.89
N THR A 99 -4.99 -1.27 12.60
CA THR A 99 -4.13 -1.83 11.55
C THR A 99 -2.83 -1.04 11.43
N ALA A 100 -1.71 -1.73 11.22
CA ALA A 100 -0.41 -1.12 10.98
C ALA A 100 0.19 -1.62 9.66
N LYS A 101 0.83 -0.71 8.92
CA LYS A 101 1.53 -1.03 7.67
C LYS A 101 2.99 -0.60 7.75
N TYR A 102 3.90 -1.54 7.53
CA TYR A 102 5.36 -1.37 7.64
C TYR A 102 6.05 -1.53 6.28
N PHE A 103 7.15 -0.78 6.09
CA PHE A 103 8.03 -0.89 4.92
C PHE A 103 9.46 -1.23 5.36
N GLY A 104 9.94 -2.42 4.99
CA GLY A 104 11.27 -2.91 5.36
C GLY A 104 11.93 -3.75 4.28
N THR A 105 13.12 -4.24 4.56
CA THR A 105 13.90 -5.09 3.66
C THR A 105 13.85 -6.55 4.13
N ASN A 106 14.09 -7.48 3.21
CA ASN A 106 14.32 -8.88 3.58
C ASN A 106 15.72 -8.98 4.19
N HIS A 107 15.81 -9.11 5.51
CA HIS A 107 17.01 -9.54 6.23
C HIS A 107 16.63 -10.66 7.21
#